data_AF-A0A2V8YJC6-F1
#
_entry.id   AF-A0A2V8YJC6-F1
#
_cell.length_a   1.000
_cell.length_b   1.000
_cell.length_c   1.000
_cell.angle_alpha   90.00
_cell.angle_beta   90.00
_cell.angle_gamma   90.00
#
_symmetry.space_group_name_H-M   'P 1'
#
loop_
_entity.id
_entity.type
_entity.pdbx_description
1 polymer ?
#
loop_
_entity_poly.entity_id
_entity_poly.type
_entity_poly.pdbx_seq_one_letter_code
_entity_poly.pdbx_strand_id
1 'polypeptide(L)'
;MPSELPGRVAAKLLRHRAGTAAFCTLTYKLETLYKVMQILFRAFLAIYLAHLLTDFVFQTHRLVEQKRRGKLLAYFFHGLTHYLSAVILVSFFLAGSGLWLRTYFDLLALTLVHLLIDFAKTHFKAFLNGDALAFVVDQFLHFLSVAAAAWLLAPGLPFAGVIVLLGMGRAVPSKLLFIPVIYIGVIFGGGYLIRALTRPLAESVKLYPPEKHGEPMQNAGLYIGWLERFLLLTALLLQSPGTTGLILAAKAIARYPEFKSEHFAEYFLIGTLLSFSIAVLGGAVLARVVLGQFHVSG
;
A
#
# COMPACT_ATOMS: atom_id res chain seq x y z
N MET A 1 -21.26 -11.29 24.14
CA MET A 1 -21.10 -12.75 23.99
C MET A 1 -19.68 -13.02 23.50
N PRO A 2 -18.90 -13.92 24.12
CA PRO A 2 -17.54 -14.17 23.69
C PRO A 2 -17.59 -14.86 22.33
N SER A 3 -16.99 -14.23 21.32
CA SER A 3 -16.86 -14.80 19.98
C SER A 3 -16.01 -16.06 20.05
N GLU A 4 -16.63 -17.23 19.94
CA GLU A 4 -15.89 -18.48 19.76
C GLU A 4 -14.96 -18.35 18.55
N LEU A 5 -13.69 -18.71 18.73
CA LEU A 5 -12.69 -18.77 17.64
C LEU A 5 -13.30 -19.53 16.45
N PRO A 6 -13.23 -19.02 15.20
CA PRO A 6 -13.83 -19.67 14.03
C PRO A 6 -13.40 -21.14 13.85
N GLY A 7 -12.19 -21.49 14.28
CA GLY A 7 -11.70 -22.87 14.31
C GLY A 7 -12.51 -23.82 15.20
N ARG A 8 -13.08 -23.33 16.31
CA ARG A 8 -13.95 -24.13 17.20
C ARG A 8 -15.30 -24.44 16.56
N VAL A 9 -15.83 -23.53 15.73
CA VAL A 9 -17.11 -23.72 15.01
C VAL A 9 -16.95 -24.72 13.86
N ALA A 10 -15.88 -24.58 13.06
CA ALA A 10 -15.55 -25.54 11.99
C ALA A 10 -15.27 -26.95 12.55
N ALA A 11 -14.61 -27.02 13.70
CA ALA A 11 -14.39 -28.27 14.41
C ALA A 11 -15.70 -28.89 14.93
N LYS A 12 -16.60 -28.11 15.54
CA LYS A 12 -17.87 -28.61 16.07
C LYS A 12 -18.70 -29.39 15.05
N LEU A 13 -18.66 -29.00 13.77
CA LEU A 13 -19.34 -29.67 12.64
C LEU A 13 -18.70 -31.01 12.23
N LEU A 14 -17.40 -31.20 12.46
CA LEU A 14 -16.67 -32.43 12.11
C LEU A 14 -16.66 -33.47 13.24
N ARG A 15 -17.20 -33.11 14.42
CA ARG A 15 -17.26 -33.95 15.63
C ARG A 15 -18.04 -35.27 15.42
N HIS A 16 -18.96 -35.32 14.45
CA HIS A 16 -19.82 -36.48 14.24
C HIS A 16 -19.14 -37.65 13.49
N ARG A 17 -17.92 -37.46 12.93
CA ARG A 17 -17.23 -38.48 12.10
C ARG A 17 -15.81 -38.85 12.53
N ALA A 18 -15.17 -38.09 13.41
CA ALA A 18 -13.79 -38.32 13.83
C ALA A 18 -13.72 -38.72 15.31
N GLY A 19 -12.99 -39.80 15.63
CA GLY A 19 -12.69 -40.17 17.01
C GLY A 19 -12.01 -39.02 17.77
N THR A 20 -12.15 -38.99 19.09
CA THR A 20 -11.71 -37.89 19.99
C THR A 20 -10.25 -37.47 19.78
N ALA A 21 -9.35 -38.41 19.49
CA ALA A 21 -7.95 -38.12 19.18
C ALA A 21 -7.75 -37.40 17.83
N ALA A 22 -8.38 -37.89 16.76
CA ALA A 22 -8.31 -37.28 15.43
C ALA A 22 -8.94 -35.88 15.41
N PHE A 23 -10.00 -35.68 16.19
CA PHE A 23 -10.62 -34.37 16.42
C PHE A 23 -9.66 -33.38 17.09
N CYS A 24 -8.98 -33.81 18.16
CA CYS A 24 -8.00 -33.00 18.90
C CYS A 24 -6.78 -32.63 18.04
N THR A 25 -6.30 -33.56 17.21
CA THR A 25 -5.20 -33.29 16.27
C THR A 25 -5.60 -32.28 15.19
N LEU A 26 -6.83 -32.37 14.67
CA LEU A 26 -7.33 -31.46 13.65
C LEU A 26 -7.52 -30.03 14.19
N THR A 27 -8.12 -29.89 15.37
CA THR A 27 -8.28 -28.57 16.03
C THR A 27 -6.94 -27.93 16.33
N TYR A 28 -5.98 -28.70 16.85
CA TYR A 28 -4.62 -28.21 17.12
C TYR A 28 -3.92 -27.72 15.85
N LYS A 29 -4.02 -28.49 14.74
CA LYS A 29 -3.45 -28.09 13.45
C LYS A 29 -4.09 -26.82 12.90
N LEU A 30 -5.41 -26.66 13.03
CA LEU A 30 -6.15 -25.46 12.59
C LEU A 30 -5.80 -24.22 13.43
N GLU A 31 -5.71 -24.36 14.76
CA GLU A 31 -5.32 -23.25 15.63
C GLU A 31 -3.87 -22.81 15.39
N THR A 32 -2.97 -23.77 15.16
CA THR A 32 -1.57 -23.50 14.81
C THR A 32 -1.49 -22.78 13.47
N LEU A 33 -2.18 -23.29 12.45
CA LEU A 33 -2.24 -22.66 11.12
C LEU A 33 -2.78 -21.22 11.19
N TYR A 34 -3.85 -21.01 11.97
CA TYR A 34 -4.41 -19.67 12.18
C TYR A 34 -3.41 -18.73 12.84
N LYS A 35 -2.70 -19.16 13.90
CA LYS A 35 -1.68 -18.33 14.55
C LYS A 35 -0.54 -17.97 13.60
N VAL A 36 -0.06 -18.93 12.81
CA VAL A 36 1.01 -18.67 11.84
C VAL A 36 0.54 -17.75 10.70
N MET A 37 -0.69 -17.88 10.24
CA MET A 37 -1.33 -16.92 9.31
C MET A 37 -1.28 -15.50 9.87
N GLN A 38 -1.60 -15.32 11.15
CA GLN A 38 -1.58 -13.99 11.75
C GLN A 38 -0.20 -13.38 11.82
N ILE A 39 0.81 -14.19 12.11
CA ILE A 39 2.20 -13.74 12.14
C ILE A 39 2.66 -13.35 10.73
N LEU A 40 2.45 -14.23 9.74
CA LEU A 40 2.81 -13.97 8.34
C LEU A 40 2.20 -12.67 7.83
N PHE A 41 0.90 -12.51 8.06
CA PHE A 41 0.17 -11.37 7.53
C PHE A 41 0.51 -10.06 8.24
N ARG A 42 0.72 -10.08 9.56
CA ARG A 42 1.24 -8.92 10.31
C ARG A 42 2.65 -8.56 9.88
N ALA A 43 3.53 -9.55 9.66
CA ALA A 43 4.87 -9.35 9.16
C ALA A 43 4.83 -8.67 7.79
N PHE A 44 4.03 -9.22 6.86
CA PHE A 44 3.85 -8.66 5.52
C PHE A 44 3.43 -7.18 5.59
N LEU A 45 2.36 -6.86 6.33
CA LEU A 45 1.87 -5.48 6.41
C LEU A 45 2.84 -4.54 7.12
N ALA A 46 3.52 -4.99 8.18
CA ALA A 46 4.48 -4.16 8.91
C ALA A 46 5.70 -3.83 8.04
N ILE A 47 6.22 -4.82 7.31
CA ILE A 47 7.32 -4.63 6.36
C ILE A 47 6.86 -3.79 5.17
N TYR A 48 5.67 -4.07 4.62
CA TYR A 48 5.14 -3.30 3.49
C TYR A 48 4.90 -1.83 3.88
N LEU A 49 4.40 -1.58 5.08
CA LEU A 49 4.28 -0.23 5.63
C LEU A 49 5.65 0.45 5.77
N ALA A 50 6.68 -0.25 6.24
CA ALA A 50 8.04 0.27 6.32
C ALA A 50 8.58 0.66 4.94
N HIS A 51 8.34 -0.18 3.93
CA HIS A 51 8.71 0.08 2.55
C HIS A 51 7.99 1.33 2.02
N LEU A 52 6.65 1.40 2.16
CA LEU A 52 5.85 2.55 1.71
C LEU A 52 6.28 3.86 2.40
N LEU A 53 6.51 3.84 3.71
CA LEU A 53 7.01 5.00 4.44
C LEU A 53 8.39 5.43 3.92
N THR A 54 9.26 4.48 3.66
CA THR A 54 10.62 4.79 3.19
C THR A 54 10.58 5.44 1.81
N ASP A 55 9.89 4.83 0.85
CA ASP A 55 9.92 5.27 -0.55
C ASP A 55 9.09 6.53 -0.82
N PHE A 56 8.01 6.73 -0.08
CA PHE A 56 7.07 7.82 -0.34
C PHE A 56 7.12 8.95 0.68
N VAL A 57 7.41 8.66 1.95
CA VAL A 57 7.34 9.66 3.03
C VAL A 57 8.74 10.15 3.41
N PHE A 58 9.69 9.25 3.62
CA PHE A 58 11.04 9.60 4.10
C PHE A 58 12.02 9.93 2.96
N GLN A 59 11.76 9.44 1.76
CA GLN A 59 12.58 9.72 0.59
C GLN A 59 12.36 11.15 0.07
N THR A 60 13.29 12.04 0.39
CA THR A 60 13.23 13.45 -0.06
C THR A 60 13.66 13.61 -1.53
N HIS A 61 13.22 14.70 -2.17
CA HIS A 61 13.65 15.06 -3.54
C HIS A 61 15.17 15.14 -3.69
N ARG A 62 15.87 15.65 -2.66
CA ARG A 62 17.35 15.73 -2.65
C ARG A 62 17.97 14.34 -2.66
N LEU A 63 17.43 13.40 -1.90
CA LEU A 63 17.92 12.02 -1.83
C LEU A 63 17.77 11.31 -3.19
N VAL A 64 16.61 11.46 -3.83
CA VAL A 64 16.36 10.90 -5.17
C VAL A 64 17.34 11.46 -6.21
N GLU A 65 17.55 12.78 -6.20
CA GLU A 65 18.47 13.43 -7.13
C GLU A 65 19.92 12.93 -6.93
N GLN A 66 20.35 12.74 -5.68
CA GLN A 66 21.67 12.20 -5.39
C GLN A 66 21.81 10.72 -5.80
N LYS A 67 20.77 9.89 -5.64
CA LYS A 67 20.75 8.49 -6.14
C LYS A 67 20.90 8.43 -7.65
N ARG A 68 20.21 9.31 -8.38
CA ARG A 68 20.33 9.42 -9.85
C ARG A 68 21.72 9.83 -10.31
N ARG A 69 22.45 10.60 -9.50
CA ARG A 69 23.85 10.96 -9.73
C ARG A 69 24.85 9.90 -9.26
N GLY A 70 24.38 8.72 -8.83
CA GLY A 70 25.25 7.60 -8.41
C GLY A 70 25.93 7.79 -7.05
N LYS A 71 25.47 8.72 -6.19
CA LYS A 71 26.11 8.94 -4.89
C LYS A 71 25.81 7.81 -3.90
N LEU A 72 26.82 7.04 -3.52
CA LEU A 72 26.70 5.91 -2.59
C LEU A 72 26.08 6.30 -1.22
N LEU A 73 26.43 7.49 -0.69
CA LEU A 73 25.84 7.98 0.55
C LEU A 73 24.30 8.11 0.48
N ALA A 74 23.75 8.44 -0.69
CA ALA A 74 22.30 8.54 -0.84
C ALA A 74 21.63 7.16 -0.76
N TYR A 75 22.25 6.12 -1.34
CA TYR A 75 21.79 4.75 -1.18
C TYR A 75 21.93 4.27 0.26
N PHE A 76 23.02 4.63 0.96
CA PHE A 76 23.20 4.29 2.37
C PHE A 76 22.11 4.90 3.25
N PHE A 77 21.84 6.21 3.14
CA PHE A 77 20.79 6.85 3.93
C PHE A 77 19.40 6.30 3.63
N HIS A 78 19.12 5.98 2.36
CA HIS A 78 17.86 5.33 1.96
C HIS A 78 17.73 3.92 2.53
N GLY A 79 18.82 3.14 2.50
CA GLY A 79 18.86 1.81 3.10
C GLY A 79 18.73 1.86 4.62
N LEU A 80 19.34 2.85 5.26
CA LEU A 80 19.23 3.05 6.70
C LEU A 80 17.80 3.39 7.11
N THR A 81 17.12 4.30 6.41
CA THR A 81 15.71 4.61 6.69
C THR A 81 14.82 3.40 6.45
N HIS A 82 15.07 2.62 5.39
CA HIS A 82 14.37 1.35 5.13
C HIS A 82 14.54 0.36 6.29
N TYR A 83 15.79 0.08 6.66
CA TYR A 83 16.14 -0.89 7.70
C TYR A 83 15.57 -0.49 9.06
N LEU A 84 15.75 0.76 9.49
CA LEU A 84 15.25 1.23 10.78
C LEU A 84 13.72 1.21 10.83
N SER A 85 13.04 1.64 9.76
CA SER A 85 11.58 1.60 9.69
C SER A 85 11.06 0.17 9.80
N ALA A 86 11.72 -0.77 9.11
CA ALA A 86 11.35 -2.19 9.14
C ALA A 86 11.58 -2.79 10.53
N VAL A 87 12.74 -2.54 11.15
CA VAL A 87 13.05 -3.01 12.51
C VAL A 87 12.03 -2.50 13.52
N ILE A 88 11.71 -1.20 13.49
CA ILE A 88 10.75 -0.58 14.42
C ILE A 88 9.36 -1.19 14.25
N LEU A 89 8.85 -1.24 13.01
CA LEU A 89 7.49 -1.71 12.74
C LEU A 89 7.34 -3.22 12.99
N VAL A 90 8.32 -4.04 12.57
CA VAL A 90 8.29 -5.49 12.83
C VAL A 90 8.40 -5.76 14.33
N SER A 91 9.32 -5.11 15.05
CA SER A 91 9.47 -5.31 16.50
C SER A 91 8.21 -4.91 17.28
N PHE A 92 7.52 -3.85 16.84
CA PHE A 92 6.29 -3.39 17.47
C PHE A 92 5.08 -4.28 17.17
N PHE A 93 4.85 -4.65 15.90
CA PHE A 93 3.65 -5.38 15.48
C PHE A 93 3.78 -6.91 15.59
N LEU A 94 5.01 -7.43 15.64
CA LEU A 94 5.35 -8.83 15.92
C LEU A 94 6.05 -8.90 17.29
N ALA A 95 5.26 -8.93 18.36
CA ALA A 95 5.76 -8.96 19.73
C ALA A 95 6.81 -10.07 19.93
N GLY A 96 7.96 -9.71 20.52
CA GLY A 96 9.07 -10.61 20.77
C GLY A 96 10.01 -10.84 19.58
N SER A 97 9.65 -10.47 18.35
CA SER A 97 10.52 -10.64 17.17
C SER A 97 11.82 -9.84 17.26
N GLY A 98 11.80 -8.66 17.87
CA GLY A 98 12.97 -7.81 18.09
C GLY A 98 13.98 -8.36 19.09
N LEU A 99 13.70 -9.48 19.78
CA LEU A 99 14.69 -10.13 20.66
C LEU A 99 15.56 -11.15 19.92
N TRP A 100 15.17 -11.55 18.72
CA TRP A 100 15.84 -12.60 17.95
C TRP A 100 16.80 -11.99 16.93
N LEU A 101 18.08 -12.35 17.01
CA LEU A 101 19.11 -11.92 16.04
C LEU A 101 18.72 -12.22 14.59
N ARG A 102 18.04 -13.35 14.36
CA ARG A 102 17.53 -13.75 13.05
C ARG A 102 16.68 -12.66 12.39
N THR A 103 15.81 -11.98 13.16
CA THR A 103 14.94 -10.92 12.65
C THR A 103 15.76 -9.79 12.03
N TYR A 104 16.85 -9.37 12.69
CA TYR A 104 17.72 -8.32 12.19
C TYR A 104 18.45 -8.71 10.91
N PHE A 105 18.92 -9.97 10.81
CA PHE A 105 19.55 -10.47 9.59
C PHE A 105 18.56 -10.56 8.41
N ASP A 106 17.34 -11.05 8.65
CA ASP A 106 16.30 -11.14 7.63
C ASP A 106 15.92 -9.73 7.10
N LEU A 107 15.80 -8.74 8.00
CA LEU A 107 15.49 -7.35 7.62
C LEU A 107 16.67 -6.63 6.94
N LEU A 108 17.91 -6.97 7.32
CA LEU A 108 19.09 -6.47 6.63
C LEU A 108 19.15 -7.02 5.21
N ALA A 109 18.94 -8.33 5.03
CA ALA A 109 18.88 -8.96 3.71
C ALA A 109 17.77 -8.35 2.84
N LEU A 110 16.58 -8.13 3.39
CA LEU A 110 15.50 -7.42 2.70
C LEU A 110 15.93 -6.00 2.28
N THR A 111 16.61 -5.26 3.15
CA THR A 111 17.09 -3.91 2.83
C THR A 111 18.11 -3.91 1.69
N LEU A 112 19.01 -4.90 1.66
CA LEU A 112 19.96 -5.06 0.55
C LEU A 112 19.24 -5.36 -0.76
N VAL A 113 18.21 -6.22 -0.73
CA VAL A 113 17.37 -6.50 -1.90
C VAL A 113 16.60 -5.25 -2.34
N HIS A 114 16.05 -4.46 -1.42
CA HIS A 114 15.40 -3.18 -1.70
C HIS A 114 16.34 -2.22 -2.43
N LEU A 115 17.55 -2.03 -1.91
CA LEU A 115 18.57 -1.20 -2.55
C LEU A 115 18.98 -1.71 -3.93
N LEU A 116 19.07 -3.03 -4.10
CA LEU A 116 19.38 -3.65 -5.39
C LEU A 116 18.28 -3.40 -6.42
N ILE A 117 17.00 -3.52 -6.03
CA ILE A 117 15.87 -3.22 -6.91
C ILE A 117 15.90 -1.74 -7.31
N ASP A 118 16.08 -0.84 -6.33
CA ASP A 118 16.16 0.60 -6.57
C ASP A 118 17.32 0.97 -7.52
N PHE A 119 18.47 0.34 -7.33
CA PHE A 119 19.63 0.50 -8.20
C PHE A 119 19.33 -0.04 -9.61
N ALA A 120 18.79 -1.25 -9.72
CA ALA A 120 18.43 -1.86 -10.99
C ALA A 120 17.42 -0.99 -11.76
N LYS A 121 16.41 -0.46 -11.08
CA LYS A 121 15.45 0.48 -11.66
C LYS A 121 16.14 1.67 -12.34
N THR A 122 17.16 2.27 -11.72
CA THR A 122 17.86 3.42 -12.32
C THR A 122 18.64 3.05 -13.59
N HIS A 123 19.14 1.82 -13.69
CA HIS A 123 19.92 1.35 -14.84
C HIS A 123 19.02 0.81 -15.97
N PHE A 124 17.91 0.15 -15.60
CA PHE A 124 17.04 -0.50 -16.56
C PHE A 124 15.83 0.34 -16.97
N LYS A 125 15.64 1.54 -16.38
CA LYS A 125 14.52 2.42 -16.73
C LYS A 125 14.46 2.73 -18.23
N ALA A 126 15.59 2.87 -18.90
CA ALA A 126 15.66 3.15 -20.33
C ALA A 126 15.06 2.02 -21.20
N PHE A 127 15.05 0.78 -20.70
CA PHE A 127 14.46 -0.36 -21.41
C PHE A 127 12.93 -0.47 -21.20
N LEU A 128 12.37 0.25 -20.23
CA LEU A 128 10.94 0.25 -19.97
C LEU A 128 10.30 1.44 -20.69
N ASN A 129 9.38 1.16 -21.62
CA ASN A 129 8.68 2.16 -22.44
C ASN A 129 7.62 2.94 -21.64
N GLY A 130 8.04 3.72 -20.64
CA GLY A 130 7.18 4.67 -19.94
C GLY A 130 7.39 4.70 -18.42
N ASP A 131 7.21 5.90 -17.83
CA ASP A 131 7.35 6.12 -16.40
C ASP A 131 6.37 5.29 -15.56
N ALA A 132 5.14 5.11 -16.05
CA ALA A 132 4.11 4.34 -15.36
C ALA A 132 4.48 2.85 -15.29
N LEU A 133 4.94 2.27 -16.39
CA LEU A 133 5.37 0.87 -16.42
C LEU A 133 6.59 0.65 -15.51
N ALA A 134 7.58 1.54 -15.56
CA ALA A 134 8.75 1.48 -14.69
C ALA A 134 8.37 1.53 -13.20
N PHE A 135 7.37 2.33 -12.85
CA PHE A 135 6.84 2.38 -11.49
C PHE A 135 6.10 1.10 -11.09
N VAL A 136 5.24 0.57 -11.96
CA VAL A 136 4.46 -0.65 -11.66
C VAL A 136 5.39 -1.86 -11.47
N VAL A 137 6.39 -2.03 -12.36
CA VAL A 137 7.38 -3.11 -12.24
C VAL A 137 8.19 -2.96 -10.96
N ASP A 138 8.63 -1.75 -10.64
CA ASP A 138 9.36 -1.45 -9.42
C ASP A 138 8.55 -1.81 -8.16
N GLN A 139 7.30 -1.34 -8.06
CA GLN A 139 6.43 -1.65 -6.92
C GLN A 139 6.11 -3.15 -6.83
N PHE A 140 5.99 -3.83 -7.98
CA PHE A 140 5.77 -5.28 -8.01
C PHE A 140 6.97 -6.06 -7.47
N LEU A 141 8.19 -5.71 -7.87
CA LEU A 141 9.41 -6.36 -7.35
C LEU A 141 9.58 -6.16 -5.84
N HIS A 142 9.30 -4.94 -5.35
CA HIS A 142 9.30 -4.67 -3.90
C HIS A 142 8.20 -5.44 -3.16
N PHE A 143 7.00 -5.52 -3.72
CA PHE A 143 5.93 -6.35 -3.15
C PHE A 143 6.36 -7.81 -2.99
N LEU A 144 7.01 -8.38 -4.01
CA LEU A 144 7.51 -9.76 -3.97
C LEU A 144 8.62 -9.95 -2.94
N SER A 145 9.57 -9.01 -2.83
CA SER A 145 10.64 -9.11 -1.82
C SER A 145 10.09 -9.00 -0.40
N VAL A 146 9.10 -8.13 -0.17
CA VAL A 146 8.38 -8.01 1.10
C VAL A 146 7.62 -9.30 1.43
N ALA A 147 6.93 -9.89 0.46
CA ALA A 147 6.24 -11.18 0.63
C ALA A 147 7.22 -12.30 1.00
N ALA A 148 8.37 -12.37 0.34
CA ALA A 148 9.42 -13.33 0.65
C ALA A 148 10.02 -13.11 2.06
N ALA A 149 10.32 -11.87 2.45
CA ALA A 149 10.82 -11.57 3.78
C ALA A 149 9.81 -11.89 4.89
N ALA A 150 8.53 -11.56 4.68
CA ALA A 150 7.45 -11.92 5.60
C ALA A 150 7.31 -13.44 5.76
N TRP A 151 7.47 -14.18 4.65
CA TRP A 151 7.48 -15.64 4.65
C TRP A 151 8.64 -16.22 5.46
N LEU A 152 9.85 -15.67 5.30
CA LEU A 152 11.02 -16.10 6.07
C LEU A 152 10.85 -15.79 7.57
N LEU A 153 10.30 -14.62 7.92
CA LEU A 153 10.05 -14.27 9.32
C LEU A 153 8.96 -15.14 9.97
N ALA A 154 7.97 -15.61 9.19
CA ALA A 154 6.96 -16.53 9.69
C ALA A 154 7.55 -17.94 9.93
N PRO A 155 7.24 -18.58 11.07
CA PRO A 155 7.78 -19.91 11.34
C PRO A 155 7.19 -20.98 10.39
N GLY A 156 7.99 -21.41 9.41
CA GLY A 156 7.98 -22.75 8.82
C GLY A 156 6.70 -23.22 8.12
N LEU A 157 5.97 -22.35 7.42
CA LEU A 157 4.84 -22.83 6.59
C LEU A 157 5.35 -23.62 5.38
N PRO A 158 4.79 -24.81 5.09
CA PRO A 158 4.95 -25.42 3.76
C PRO A 158 4.07 -24.66 2.74
N PHE A 159 4.52 -24.58 1.48
CA PHE A 159 3.81 -23.86 0.41
C PHE A 159 2.33 -24.30 0.25
N ALA A 160 2.04 -25.59 0.47
CA ALA A 160 0.67 -26.13 0.46
C ALA A 160 -0.25 -25.49 1.53
N GLY A 161 0.31 -25.05 2.66
CA GLY A 161 -0.42 -24.31 3.68
C GLY A 161 -0.91 -22.95 3.18
N VAL A 162 -0.21 -22.31 2.23
CA VAL A 162 -0.55 -21.01 1.61
C VAL A 162 -1.76 -21.09 0.68
N ILE A 163 -1.92 -22.22 -0.01
CA ILE A 163 -3.05 -22.41 -0.93
C ILE A 163 -4.36 -22.62 -0.15
N VAL A 164 -4.31 -23.40 0.93
CA VAL A 164 -5.44 -23.56 1.87
C VAL A 164 -5.75 -22.23 2.58
N LEU A 165 -4.70 -21.45 2.91
CA LEU A 165 -4.75 -20.13 3.55
C LEU A 165 -5.50 -19.07 2.74
N LEU A 166 -5.33 -19.03 1.40
CA LEU A 166 -6.07 -18.10 0.53
C LEU A 166 -7.58 -18.43 0.46
N GLY A 167 -7.95 -19.70 0.63
CA GLY A 167 -9.34 -20.18 0.55
C GLY A 167 -10.17 -19.98 1.83
N MET A 168 -9.54 -19.75 2.99
CA MET A 168 -10.24 -19.67 4.29
C MET A 168 -10.78 -18.27 4.63
N GLY A 169 -10.73 -17.33 3.68
CA GLY A 169 -10.96 -15.88 3.85
C GLY A 169 -11.92 -15.48 4.97
N ARG A 170 -11.40 -15.31 6.21
CA ARG A 170 -12.08 -14.59 7.31
C ARG A 170 -11.11 -13.99 8.33
N ALA A 171 -11.48 -12.76 8.73
CA ALA A 171 -11.00 -11.92 9.81
C ALA A 171 -9.49 -11.64 9.82
N VAL A 172 -9.11 -10.62 9.06
CA VAL A 172 -7.87 -9.84 9.25
C VAL A 172 -7.87 -9.23 10.65
N PRO A 173 -7.03 -9.66 11.60
CA PRO A 173 -6.96 -9.11 12.94
C PRO A 173 -5.85 -8.06 13.10
N SER A 174 -5.31 -7.56 11.98
CA SER A 174 -4.41 -6.42 11.89
C SER A 174 -5.07 -5.26 11.15
N LYS A 175 -6.37 -5.02 11.41
CA LYS A 175 -7.14 -3.88 10.86
C LYS A 175 -6.39 -2.55 11.00
N LEU A 176 -5.67 -2.38 12.11
CA LEU A 176 -4.86 -1.19 12.39
C LEU A 176 -3.69 -0.98 11.41
N LEU A 177 -3.09 -2.05 10.88
CA LEU A 177 -2.01 -1.95 9.89
C LEU A 177 -2.53 -1.68 8.47
N PHE A 178 -3.76 -2.11 8.17
CA PHE A 178 -4.37 -1.86 6.86
C PHE A 178 -4.62 -0.40 6.57
N ILE A 179 -5.08 0.35 7.59
CA ILE A 179 -5.40 1.77 7.45
C ILE A 179 -4.20 2.55 6.91
N PRO A 180 -3.03 2.59 7.59
CA PRO A 180 -1.89 3.36 7.10
C PRO A 180 -1.32 2.82 5.79
N VAL A 181 -1.32 1.49 5.56
CA VAL A 181 -0.87 0.90 4.28
C VAL A 181 -1.71 1.42 3.12
N ILE A 182 -3.04 1.37 3.23
CA ILE A 182 -3.94 1.84 2.17
C ILE A 182 -3.84 3.36 2.01
N TYR A 183 -3.85 4.12 3.12
CA TYR A 183 -3.74 5.58 3.05
C TYR A 183 -2.44 6.02 2.36
N ILE A 184 -1.29 5.49 2.78
CA ILE A 184 -0.01 5.87 2.19
C ILE A 184 0.07 5.41 0.73
N GLY A 185 -0.34 4.17 0.45
CA GLY A 185 -0.33 3.60 -0.90
C GLY A 185 -1.18 4.40 -1.89
N VAL A 186 -2.38 4.81 -1.49
CA VAL A 186 -3.29 5.59 -2.35
C VAL A 186 -2.84 7.05 -2.45
N ILE A 187 -2.53 7.71 -1.32
CA ILE A 187 -2.22 9.15 -1.30
C ILE A 187 -0.94 9.44 -2.07
N PHE A 188 0.13 8.68 -1.78
CA PHE A 188 1.45 8.92 -2.34
C PHE A 188 1.72 8.03 -3.55
N GLY A 189 1.59 6.71 -3.43
CA GLY A 189 1.84 5.76 -4.52
C GLY A 189 0.87 5.97 -5.69
N GLY A 190 -0.42 6.08 -5.40
CA GLY A 190 -1.45 6.44 -6.38
C GLY A 190 -1.19 7.82 -7.01
N GLY A 191 -0.77 8.80 -6.21
CA GLY A 191 -0.37 10.12 -6.71
C GLY A 191 0.79 10.07 -7.70
N TYR A 192 1.81 9.26 -7.42
CA TYR A 192 2.94 9.04 -8.32
C TYR A 192 2.49 8.38 -9.62
N LEU A 193 1.67 7.31 -9.53
CA LEU A 193 1.14 6.60 -10.69
C LEU A 193 0.29 7.52 -11.58
N ILE A 194 -0.63 8.29 -10.99
CA ILE A 194 -1.46 9.26 -11.73
C ILE A 194 -0.56 10.24 -12.47
N ARG A 195 0.43 10.82 -11.79
CA ARG A 195 1.39 11.74 -12.42
C ARG A 195 2.17 11.10 -13.56
N ALA A 196 2.54 9.83 -13.44
CA ALA A 196 3.25 9.12 -14.49
C ALA A 196 2.33 8.84 -15.70
N LEU A 197 1.06 8.51 -15.47
CA LEU A 197 0.07 8.26 -16.52
C LEU A 197 -0.38 9.55 -17.23
N THR A 198 -0.55 10.64 -16.49
CA THR A 198 -0.99 11.93 -17.05
C THR A 198 0.15 12.81 -17.55
N ARG A 199 1.40 12.33 -17.52
CA ARG A 199 2.58 13.11 -17.92
C ARG A 199 2.47 13.71 -19.33
N PRO A 200 2.05 12.96 -20.38
CA PRO A 200 1.91 13.54 -21.72
C PRO A 200 0.89 14.69 -21.77
N LEU A 201 -0.22 14.58 -21.02
CA LEU A 201 -1.23 15.62 -20.92
C LEU A 201 -0.73 16.82 -20.10
N ALA A 202 0.06 16.57 -19.05
CA ALA A 202 0.68 17.65 -18.29
C ALA A 202 1.70 18.44 -19.15
N GLU A 203 2.36 17.76 -20.09
CA GLU A 203 3.29 18.38 -21.04
C GLU A 203 2.54 19.18 -22.11
N SER A 204 1.38 18.71 -22.60
CA SER A 204 0.54 19.50 -23.52
C SER A 204 -0.02 20.77 -22.88
N VAL A 205 -0.47 20.71 -21.62
CA VAL A 205 -0.92 21.90 -20.87
C VAL A 205 0.19 22.93 -20.69
N LYS A 206 1.46 22.51 -20.57
CA LYS A 206 2.59 23.45 -20.47
C LYS A 206 2.86 24.17 -21.79
N LEU A 207 2.62 23.51 -22.93
CA LEU A 207 2.75 24.11 -24.25
C LEU A 207 1.60 25.10 -24.52
N TYR A 208 0.40 24.81 -24.00
CA TYR A 208 -0.81 25.62 -24.18
C TYR A 208 -1.44 25.98 -22.83
N PRO A 209 -0.80 26.88 -22.05
CA PRO A 209 -1.25 27.19 -20.70
C PRO A 209 -2.59 27.95 -20.73
N PRO A 210 -3.51 27.70 -19.78
CA PRO A 210 -4.69 28.53 -19.60
C PRO A 210 -4.31 29.97 -19.23
N GLU A 211 -5.21 30.93 -19.50
CA GLU A 211 -5.02 32.33 -19.11
C GLU A 211 -4.77 32.45 -17.60
N LYS A 212 -3.64 33.08 -17.22
CA LYS A 212 -3.18 33.14 -15.83
C LYS A 212 -3.95 34.19 -15.04
N HIS A 213 -4.40 33.80 -13.85
CA HIS A 213 -4.69 34.71 -12.75
C HIS A 213 -3.69 34.48 -11.60
N GLY A 214 -2.58 35.22 -11.61
CA GLY A 214 -1.59 35.24 -10.53
C GLY A 214 -0.42 34.26 -10.64
N GLU A 215 0.53 34.39 -9.71
CA GLU A 215 1.70 33.51 -9.53
C GLU A 215 1.26 32.22 -8.81
N PRO A 216 1.32 31.04 -9.47
CA PRO A 216 0.92 29.80 -8.82
C PRO A 216 1.94 29.40 -7.74
N MET A 217 1.44 29.06 -6.55
CA MET A 217 2.27 28.47 -5.51
C MET A 217 2.96 27.20 -6.00
N GLN A 218 4.28 27.12 -5.79
CA GLN A 218 5.05 25.92 -6.11
C GLN A 218 4.49 24.71 -5.36
N ASN A 219 4.25 23.62 -6.10
CA ASN A 219 3.72 22.34 -5.59
C ASN A 219 2.27 22.36 -5.04
N ALA A 220 1.50 23.45 -5.18
CA ALA A 220 0.11 23.49 -4.68
C ALA A 220 -0.76 22.34 -5.21
N GLY A 221 -0.64 22.00 -6.50
CA GLY A 221 -1.37 20.88 -7.09
C GLY A 221 -1.04 19.51 -6.47
N LEU A 222 0.20 19.29 -6.01
CA LEU A 222 0.61 18.07 -5.33
C LEU A 222 -0.09 17.94 -3.97
N TYR A 223 -0.04 19.01 -3.16
CA TYR A 223 -0.67 19.04 -1.84
C TYR A 223 -2.20 18.95 -1.92
N ILE A 224 -2.82 19.64 -2.88
CA ILE A 224 -4.27 19.54 -3.14
C ILE A 224 -4.62 18.08 -3.46
N GLY A 225 -3.85 17.41 -4.33
CA GLY A 225 -4.09 16.01 -4.64
C GLY A 225 -3.93 15.07 -3.43
N TRP A 226 -3.01 15.34 -2.51
CA TRP A 226 -2.88 14.58 -1.27
C TRP A 226 -4.09 14.76 -0.35
N LEU A 227 -4.52 16.02 -0.15
CA LEU A 227 -5.68 16.34 0.68
C LEU A 227 -6.96 15.75 0.10
N GLU A 228 -7.17 15.84 -1.22
CA GLU A 228 -8.31 15.24 -1.90
C GLU A 228 -8.37 13.73 -1.66
N ARG A 229 -7.28 12.99 -1.90
CA ARG A 229 -7.25 11.54 -1.68
C ARG A 229 -7.45 11.16 -0.22
N PHE A 230 -6.90 11.93 0.72
CA PHE A 230 -7.15 11.75 2.15
C PHE A 230 -8.65 11.92 2.49
N LEU A 231 -9.28 12.99 1.98
CA LEU A 231 -10.68 13.27 2.22
C LEU A 231 -11.59 12.24 1.54
N LEU A 232 -11.28 11.81 0.31
CA LEU A 232 -12.02 10.78 -0.41
C LEU A 232 -11.96 9.42 0.31
N LEU A 233 -10.77 8.99 0.73
CA LEU A 233 -10.63 7.74 1.50
C LEU A 233 -11.41 7.80 2.82
N THR A 234 -11.35 8.94 3.50
CA THR A 234 -12.07 9.14 4.77
C THR A 234 -13.58 9.14 4.54
N ALA A 235 -14.09 9.81 3.50
CA ALA A 235 -15.50 9.83 3.16
C ALA A 235 -16.02 8.41 2.80
N LEU A 236 -15.23 7.64 2.04
CA LEU A 236 -15.55 6.25 1.70
C LEU A 236 -15.54 5.33 2.93
N LEU A 237 -14.59 5.52 3.84
CA LEU A 237 -14.54 4.78 5.10
C LEU A 237 -15.74 5.10 6.00
N LEU A 238 -16.18 6.35 6.01
CA LEU A 238 -17.41 6.79 6.70
C LEU A 238 -18.69 6.42 5.93
N GLN A 239 -18.57 5.73 4.79
CA GLN A 239 -19.68 5.35 3.91
C GLN A 239 -20.57 6.54 3.51
N SER A 240 -19.96 7.71 3.28
CA SER A 240 -20.63 8.94 2.88
C SER A 240 -20.37 9.26 1.39
N PRO A 241 -21.19 8.73 0.46
CA PRO A 241 -21.07 9.08 -0.96
C PRO A 241 -21.37 10.57 -1.21
N GLY A 242 -22.23 11.19 -0.41
CA GLY A 242 -22.53 12.62 -0.48
C GLY A 242 -21.30 13.49 -0.23
N THR A 243 -20.50 13.19 0.80
CA THR A 243 -19.23 13.90 1.06
C THR A 243 -18.23 13.71 -0.08
N THR A 244 -18.18 12.50 -0.65
CA THR A 244 -17.34 12.20 -1.81
C THR A 244 -17.72 13.06 -3.02
N GLY A 245 -19.02 13.16 -3.33
CA GLY A 245 -19.53 14.02 -4.39
C GLY A 245 -19.24 15.50 -4.15
N LEU A 246 -19.38 15.98 -2.90
CA LEU A 246 -19.08 17.36 -2.53
C LEU A 246 -17.60 17.71 -2.77
N ILE A 247 -16.67 16.82 -2.41
CA ILE A 247 -15.23 17.03 -2.63
C ILE A 247 -14.93 17.19 -4.13
N LEU A 248 -15.49 16.30 -4.97
CA LEU A 248 -15.29 16.34 -6.42
C LEU A 248 -15.93 17.59 -7.04
N ALA A 249 -17.14 17.95 -6.61
CA ALA A 249 -17.84 19.14 -7.08
C ALA A 249 -17.08 20.42 -6.71
N ALA A 250 -16.63 20.54 -5.46
CA ALA A 250 -15.85 21.69 -4.99
C ALA A 250 -14.55 21.84 -5.81
N LYS A 251 -13.87 20.73 -6.10
CA LYS A 251 -12.66 20.73 -6.93
C LYS A 251 -12.93 21.18 -8.36
N ALA A 252 -14.02 20.71 -8.98
CA ALA A 252 -14.41 21.10 -10.33
C ALA A 252 -14.81 22.59 -10.41
N ILE A 253 -15.59 23.09 -9.45
CA ILE A 253 -16.01 24.50 -9.38
C ILE A 253 -14.79 25.41 -9.23
N ALA A 254 -13.85 25.07 -8.35
CA ALA A 254 -12.63 25.87 -8.12
C ALA A 254 -11.73 25.98 -9.37
N ARG A 255 -11.85 25.04 -10.32
CA ARG A 255 -11.06 24.99 -11.55
C ARG A 255 -11.85 25.32 -12.82
N TYR A 256 -13.14 25.63 -12.69
CA TYR A 256 -14.02 25.95 -13.81
C TYR A 256 -13.47 27.06 -14.74
N PRO A 257 -12.87 28.16 -14.25
CA PRO A 257 -12.33 29.19 -15.13
C PRO A 257 -11.23 28.67 -16.08
N GLU A 258 -10.45 27.67 -15.65
CA GLU A 258 -9.34 27.11 -16.40
C GLU A 258 -9.82 26.12 -17.50
N PHE A 259 -11.07 25.63 -17.44
CA PHE A 259 -11.63 24.70 -18.42
C PHE A 259 -11.88 25.30 -19.81
N LYS A 260 -11.65 26.60 -19.98
CA LYS A 260 -11.61 27.22 -21.31
C LYS A 260 -10.47 26.70 -22.17
N SER A 261 -9.40 26.17 -21.57
CA SER A 261 -8.33 25.46 -22.28
C SER A 261 -8.68 23.98 -22.40
N GLU A 262 -8.84 23.50 -23.64
CA GLU A 262 -9.15 22.08 -23.93
C GLU A 262 -8.12 21.14 -23.31
N HIS A 263 -6.83 21.43 -23.51
CA HIS A 263 -5.75 20.63 -22.93
C HIS A 263 -5.80 20.58 -21.40
N PHE A 264 -6.13 21.70 -20.75
CA PHE A 264 -6.27 21.72 -19.30
C PHE A 264 -7.49 20.92 -18.84
N ALA A 265 -8.63 21.06 -19.53
CA ALA A 265 -9.85 20.32 -19.23
C ALA A 265 -9.61 18.80 -19.33
N GLU A 266 -8.96 18.33 -20.39
CA GLU A 266 -8.59 16.92 -20.57
C GLU A 266 -7.67 16.42 -19.45
N TYR A 267 -6.57 17.15 -19.19
CA TYR A 267 -5.63 16.81 -18.13
C TYR A 267 -6.31 16.73 -16.76
N PHE A 268 -7.14 17.72 -16.44
CA PHE A 268 -7.85 17.80 -15.17
C PHE A 268 -8.88 16.67 -15.02
N LEU A 269 -9.68 16.42 -16.07
CA LEU A 269 -10.72 15.41 -16.06
C LEU A 269 -10.14 14.01 -15.91
N ILE A 270 -9.17 13.65 -16.76
CA ILE A 270 -8.51 12.33 -16.70
C ILE A 270 -7.78 12.16 -15.36
N GLY A 271 -7.04 13.18 -14.92
CA GLY A 271 -6.33 13.13 -13.63
C GLY A 271 -7.27 12.95 -12.44
N THR A 272 -8.42 13.63 -12.44
CA THR A 272 -9.42 13.52 -11.36
C THR A 272 -10.13 12.17 -11.39
N LEU A 273 -10.54 11.67 -12.56
CA LEU A 273 -11.18 10.36 -12.69
C LEU A 273 -10.24 9.21 -12.29
N LEU A 274 -8.96 9.28 -12.66
CA LEU A 274 -7.95 8.31 -12.20
C LEU A 274 -7.76 8.38 -10.68
N SER A 275 -7.63 9.57 -10.12
CA SER A 275 -7.50 9.78 -8.66
C SER A 275 -8.70 9.23 -7.90
N PHE A 276 -9.91 9.54 -8.37
CA PHE A 276 -11.15 9.04 -7.81
C PHE A 276 -11.22 7.51 -7.90
N SER A 277 -10.88 6.92 -9.04
CA SER A 277 -10.89 5.46 -9.23
C SER A 277 -9.96 4.74 -8.26
N ILE A 278 -8.73 5.23 -8.08
CA ILE A 278 -7.78 4.65 -7.11
C ILE A 278 -8.28 4.82 -5.68
N ALA A 279 -8.85 5.99 -5.34
CA ALA A 279 -9.43 6.23 -4.01
C ALA A 279 -10.62 5.31 -3.72
N VAL A 280 -11.50 5.08 -4.70
CA VAL A 280 -12.64 4.14 -4.57
C VAL A 280 -12.15 2.71 -4.37
N LEU A 281 -11.18 2.25 -5.17
CA LEU A 281 -10.61 0.91 -4.99
C LEU A 281 -9.98 0.74 -3.60
N GLY A 282 -9.16 1.71 -3.18
CA GLY A 282 -8.55 1.70 -1.84
C GLY A 282 -9.57 1.76 -0.72
N GLY A 283 -10.56 2.65 -0.82
CA GLY A 283 -11.65 2.81 0.14
C GLY A 283 -12.54 1.57 0.24
N ALA A 284 -12.82 0.91 -0.88
CA ALA A 284 -13.59 -0.34 -0.89
C ALA A 284 -12.85 -1.48 -0.20
N VAL A 285 -11.54 -1.63 -0.45
CA VAL A 285 -10.71 -2.59 0.27
C VAL A 285 -10.69 -2.26 1.77
N LEU A 286 -10.51 -0.99 2.11
CA LEU A 286 -10.44 -0.54 3.50
C LEU A 286 -11.75 -0.80 4.25
N ALA A 287 -12.88 -0.41 3.68
CA ALA A 287 -14.21 -0.65 4.26
C ALA A 287 -14.50 -2.15 4.41
N ARG A 288 -14.16 -2.99 3.41
CA ARG A 288 -14.29 -4.45 3.55
C ARG A 288 -13.46 -5.00 4.71
N VAL A 289 -12.23 -4.53 4.90
CA VAL A 289 -11.34 -5.01 5.96
C VAL A 289 -11.77 -4.48 7.35
N VAL A 290 -12.12 -3.21 7.44
CA VAL A 290 -12.43 -2.54 8.72
C VAL A 290 -13.86 -2.85 9.17
N LEU A 291 -14.84 -2.64 8.28
CA LEU A 291 -16.28 -2.72 8.57
C LEU A 291 -16.87 -4.12 8.27
N GLY A 292 -16.15 -4.99 7.56
CA GLY A 292 -16.62 -6.33 7.20
C GLY A 292 -17.62 -6.37 6.05
N GLN A 293 -18.00 -5.21 5.51
CA GLN A 293 -18.93 -5.04 4.40
C GLN A 293 -18.61 -3.74 3.65
N PHE A 294 -18.95 -3.70 2.37
CA PHE A 294 -18.96 -2.46 1.58
C PHE A 294 -20.41 -2.18 1.20
N HIS A 295 -21.08 -1.33 1.98
CA HIS A 295 -22.39 -0.80 1.63
C HIS A 295 -22.21 0.65 1.16
N VAL A 296 -22.71 0.97 -0.02
CA VAL A 296 -22.89 2.35 -0.46
C VAL A 296 -24.37 2.63 -0.27
N SER A 297 -24.72 3.28 0.83
CA SER A 297 -26.09 3.75 1.05
C SER A 297 -26.32 4.94 0.13
N GLY A 298 -27.09 4.71 -0.94
CA GLY A 298 -27.59 5.75 -1.85
C GLY A 298 -28.93 6.26 -1.40
#